data_AF-K9WT70-F1
#
_entry.id   AF-K9WT70-F1
#
_cell.length_a   1.000
_cell.length_b   1.000
_cell.length_c   1.000
_cell.angle_alpha   90.00
_cell.angle_beta   90.00
_cell.angle_gamma   90.00
#
_symmetry.space_group_name_H-M   'P 1'
#
loop_
_entity.id
_entity.type
_entity.pdbx_description
1 polymer ?
#
loop_
_entity_poly.entity_id
_entity_poly.type
_entity_poly.pdbx_seq_one_letter_code
_entity_poly.pdbx_strand_id
1 'polypeptide(L)'
;MFLMFPAKVNACACCANAGTWSESSQKISDYEFNEINRLQFSPTAKVNQTQRGENVGISSNSTNYTFSVVKNQRRWNLQFKDEQGKTGILTLTIPSNAVSFETDLYDNSQGGGGGPLLYKELRLEGKVSGNGIFTKGITPDTKFRLVLQGRGNNCTSAENFKTWNLQVFGSRADYSFRGSFKP
;
A
#
# COMPACT_ATOMS: atom_id res chain seq x y z
N MET A 1 25.34 -32.07 -36.40
CA MET A 1 24.97 -30.68 -36.06
C MET A 1 23.54 -30.71 -35.54
N PHE A 2 23.36 -30.80 -34.23
CA PHE A 2 22.03 -30.82 -33.59
C PHE A 2 21.50 -29.38 -33.52
N LEU A 3 20.42 -29.11 -34.24
CA LEU A 3 19.67 -27.85 -34.15
C LEU A 3 18.94 -27.84 -32.80
N MET A 4 19.48 -27.09 -31.82
CA MET A 4 18.72 -26.72 -30.63
C MET A 4 17.65 -25.72 -31.05
N PHE A 5 16.39 -26.16 -31.09
CA PHE A 5 15.28 -25.23 -31.12
C PHE A 5 15.22 -24.51 -29.76
N PRO A 6 15.11 -23.17 -29.72
CA PRO A 6 14.91 -22.47 -28.47
C PRO A 6 13.59 -22.95 -27.88
N ALA A 7 13.65 -23.54 -26.68
CA ALA A 7 12.46 -23.77 -25.88
C ALA A 7 11.76 -22.41 -25.72
N LYS A 8 10.54 -22.29 -26.25
CA LYS A 8 9.65 -21.18 -25.91
C LYS A 8 9.35 -21.31 -24.42
N VAL A 9 10.19 -20.71 -23.59
CA VAL A 9 9.94 -20.59 -22.16
C VAL A 9 8.63 -19.83 -22.03
N ASN A 10 7.67 -20.41 -21.30
CA ASN A 10 6.34 -19.85 -21.06
C ASN A 10 6.46 -18.49 -20.35
N ALA A 11 6.68 -17.42 -21.12
CA ALA A 11 6.67 -16.04 -20.64
C ALA A 11 5.27 -15.56 -20.21
N CYS A 12 4.24 -16.41 -20.34
CA CYS A 12 2.86 -16.06 -20.02
C CYS A 12 2.44 -16.25 -18.56
N ALA A 13 3.32 -16.69 -17.66
CA ALA A 13 2.94 -16.89 -16.26
C ALA A 13 2.43 -15.60 -15.58
N CYS A 14 2.87 -14.43 -16.05
CA CYS A 14 2.44 -13.13 -15.54
C CYS A 14 1.64 -12.30 -16.57
N CYS A 15 1.25 -12.87 -17.71
CA CYS A 15 0.46 -12.13 -18.70
C CYS A 15 -0.92 -11.77 -18.15
N ALA A 16 -1.33 -10.53 -18.43
CA ALA A 16 -2.71 -10.10 -18.23
C ALA A 16 -3.52 -10.32 -19.51
N ASN A 17 -4.85 -10.41 -19.39
CA ASN A 17 -5.76 -10.49 -20.52
C ASN A 17 -6.52 -9.17 -20.67
N ALA A 18 -6.93 -8.83 -21.89
CA ALA A 18 -7.82 -7.70 -22.12
C ALA A 18 -9.13 -7.90 -21.34
N GLY A 19 -9.58 -6.84 -20.65
CA GLY A 19 -10.77 -6.91 -19.79
C GLY A 19 -10.60 -7.70 -18.51
N THR A 20 -9.36 -7.98 -18.07
CA THR A 20 -9.12 -8.50 -16.72
C THR A 20 -9.79 -7.60 -15.69
N TRP A 21 -10.56 -8.21 -14.79
CA TRP A 21 -11.09 -7.60 -13.57
C TRP A 21 -11.07 -8.67 -12.49
N SER A 22 -10.49 -8.37 -11.33
CA SER A 22 -10.56 -9.28 -10.19
C SER A 22 -10.53 -8.52 -8.87
N GLU A 23 -11.30 -9.01 -7.89
CA GLU A 23 -11.16 -8.66 -6.48
C GLU A 23 -11.19 -9.95 -5.68
N SER A 24 -10.19 -10.15 -4.81
CA SER A 24 -10.11 -11.36 -3.99
C SER A 24 -9.55 -11.04 -2.61
N SER A 25 -10.08 -11.71 -1.59
CA SER A 25 -9.49 -11.73 -0.25
C SER A 25 -8.77 -13.05 -0.05
N GLN A 26 -7.45 -12.99 0.16
CA GLN A 26 -6.63 -14.20 0.29
C GLN A 26 -5.48 -14.00 1.27
N LYS A 27 -4.91 -15.14 1.69
CA LYS A 27 -3.71 -15.17 2.52
C LYS A 27 -2.54 -14.61 1.71
N ILE A 28 -1.78 -13.68 2.32
CA ILE A 28 -0.54 -13.17 1.76
C ILE A 28 0.50 -14.29 1.81
N SER A 29 0.94 -14.74 0.65
CA SER A 29 2.03 -15.71 0.53
C SER A 29 3.36 -15.13 1.03
N ASP A 30 4.35 -15.98 1.31
CA ASP A 30 5.68 -15.50 1.72
C ASP A 30 6.34 -14.68 0.60
N TYR A 31 6.10 -15.03 -0.66
CA TYR A 31 6.55 -14.26 -1.82
C TYR A 31 5.95 -12.85 -1.82
N GLU A 32 4.63 -12.72 -1.74
CA GLU A 32 3.97 -11.41 -1.73
C GLU A 32 4.38 -10.58 -0.52
N PHE A 33 4.51 -11.21 0.65
CA PHE A 33 4.98 -10.52 1.84
C PHE A 33 6.39 -9.97 1.67
N ASN A 34 7.29 -10.73 1.04
CA ASN A 34 8.64 -10.25 0.71
C ASN A 34 8.60 -9.06 -0.24
N GLU A 35 7.78 -9.10 -1.30
CA GLU A 35 7.61 -7.97 -2.23
C GLU A 35 7.09 -6.71 -1.52
N ILE A 36 6.06 -6.84 -0.69
CA ILE A 36 5.51 -5.71 0.09
C ILE A 36 6.57 -5.18 1.10
N ASN A 37 7.38 -6.07 1.67
CA ASN A 37 8.42 -5.68 2.61
C ASN A 37 9.59 -4.96 1.92
N ARG A 38 9.85 -5.22 0.63
CA ARG A 38 10.85 -4.52 -0.20
C ARG A 38 10.48 -3.06 -0.52
N LEU A 39 9.20 -2.69 -0.44
CA LEU A 39 8.73 -1.33 -0.76
C LEU A 39 9.48 -0.25 0.02
N GLN A 40 10.08 0.70 -0.68
CA GLN A 40 10.78 1.82 -0.05
C GLN A 40 9.87 3.06 -0.05
N PHE A 41 9.46 3.50 1.13
CA PHE A 41 8.61 4.70 1.25
C PHE A 41 9.43 5.97 0.96
N SER A 42 8.84 6.90 0.20
CA SER A 42 9.37 8.26 0.08
C SER A 42 9.32 8.97 1.44
N PRO A 43 10.23 9.93 1.72
CA PRO A 43 10.35 10.54 3.05
C PRO A 43 9.26 11.58 3.36
N THR A 44 8.17 11.60 2.59
CA THR A 44 7.09 12.58 2.71
C THR A 44 5.73 11.90 2.72
N ALA A 45 4.83 12.43 3.53
CA ALA A 45 3.43 12.08 3.54
C ALA A 45 2.57 13.35 3.58
N LYS A 46 1.36 13.28 3.03
CA LYS A 46 0.37 14.36 3.10
C LYS A 46 -0.91 13.83 3.72
N VAL A 47 -1.55 14.61 4.58
CA VAL A 47 -2.88 14.27 5.07
C VAL A 47 -3.91 14.57 3.96
N ASN A 48 -4.90 13.71 3.77
CA ASN A 48 -6.06 14.05 2.94
C ASN A 48 -7.15 14.65 3.83
N GLN A 49 -7.99 15.51 3.26
CA GLN A 49 -9.25 15.84 3.89
C GLN A 49 -10.18 14.62 3.81
N THR A 50 -10.75 14.22 4.93
CA THR A 50 -11.79 13.18 4.98
C THR A 50 -13.10 13.74 4.43
N GLN A 51 -14.08 12.87 4.16
CA GLN A 51 -15.43 13.30 3.77
C GLN A 51 -16.10 14.21 4.81
N ARG A 52 -15.66 14.13 6.08
CA ARG A 52 -16.15 14.99 7.17
C ARG A 52 -15.54 16.40 7.15
N GLY A 53 -14.58 16.66 6.26
CA GLY A 53 -13.88 17.95 6.18
C GLY A 53 -12.87 18.19 7.32
N GLU A 54 -12.75 17.27 8.26
CA GLU A 54 -11.83 17.34 9.40
C GLU A 54 -11.09 16.01 9.63
N ASN A 55 -9.85 16.10 10.13
CA ASN A 55 -9.07 14.94 10.55
C ASN A 55 -9.27 14.71 12.04
N VAL A 56 -10.12 13.74 12.40
CA VAL A 56 -10.51 13.47 13.79
C VAL A 56 -9.47 12.57 14.45
N GLY A 57 -9.00 12.90 15.65
CA GLY A 57 -8.11 12.03 16.44
C GLY A 57 -6.61 12.26 16.24
N ILE A 58 -6.23 13.20 15.38
CA ILE A 58 -4.85 13.71 15.26
C ILE A 58 -4.75 15.11 15.87
N SER A 59 -3.70 15.37 16.66
CA SER A 59 -3.50 16.68 17.31
C SER A 59 -2.65 17.66 16.49
N SER A 60 -2.39 17.35 15.22
CA SER A 60 -1.59 18.15 14.31
C SER A 60 -2.49 18.70 13.21
N ASN A 61 -2.30 19.97 12.86
CA ASN A 61 -3.06 20.66 11.81
C ASN A 61 -2.25 20.81 10.51
N SER A 62 -1.05 20.22 10.45
CA SER A 62 -0.21 20.28 9.25
C SER A 62 -0.82 19.50 8.10
N THR A 63 -0.50 19.92 6.88
CA THR A 63 -0.85 19.16 5.68
C THR A 63 0.28 18.24 5.25
N ASN A 64 1.53 18.67 5.44
CA ASN A 64 2.72 17.92 5.04
C ASN A 64 3.43 17.35 6.26
N TYR A 65 3.99 16.16 6.10
CA TYR A 65 4.73 15.44 7.13
C TYR A 65 6.02 14.89 6.55
N THR A 66 7.11 15.04 7.31
CA THR A 66 8.28 14.18 7.12
C THR A 66 7.91 12.79 7.61
N PHE A 67 8.22 11.78 6.79
CA PHE A 67 7.74 10.42 6.97
C PHE A 67 8.87 9.41 6.92
N SER A 68 8.83 8.42 7.81
CA SER A 68 9.75 7.29 7.78
C SER A 68 9.08 6.02 8.26
N VAL A 69 9.61 4.87 7.81
CA VAL A 69 9.09 3.55 8.16
C VAL A 69 10.21 2.66 8.64
N VAL A 70 10.03 2.06 9.82
CA VAL A 70 10.87 0.96 10.30
C VAL A 70 10.04 -0.32 10.23
N LYS A 71 10.52 -1.29 9.44
CA LYS A 71 9.87 -2.59 9.27
C LYS A 71 10.62 -3.64 10.08
N ASN A 72 9.91 -4.31 10.99
CA ASN A 72 10.40 -5.51 11.66
C ASN A 72 9.40 -6.64 11.42
N GLN A 73 9.69 -7.47 10.41
CA GLN A 73 8.75 -8.47 9.91
C GLN A 73 7.37 -7.84 9.66
N ARG A 74 6.32 -8.38 10.28
CA ARG A 74 4.94 -7.90 10.15
C ARG A 74 4.62 -6.69 11.04
N ARG A 75 5.56 -6.19 11.85
CA ARG A 75 5.35 -4.99 12.65
C ARG A 75 6.02 -3.81 11.98
N TRP A 76 5.22 -2.84 11.52
CA TRP A 76 5.71 -1.64 10.84
C TRP A 76 5.45 -0.42 11.71
N ASN A 77 6.50 0.34 12.01
CA ASN A 77 6.42 1.60 12.73
C ASN A 77 6.54 2.74 11.73
N LEU A 78 5.46 3.49 11.56
CA LEU A 78 5.34 4.61 10.65
C LEU A 78 5.45 5.89 11.48
N GLN A 79 6.56 6.61 11.34
CA GLN A 79 6.80 7.85 12.06
C GLN A 79 6.45 9.05 11.18
N PHE A 80 5.71 9.98 11.78
CA PHE A 80 5.29 11.24 11.18
C PHE A 80 5.84 12.38 12.01
N LYS A 81 6.40 13.39 11.34
CA LYS A 81 6.81 14.66 11.94
C LYS A 81 6.13 15.80 11.19
N ASP A 82 5.37 16.61 11.89
CA ASP A 82 4.67 17.76 11.31
C ASP A 82 5.59 18.96 11.08
N GLU A 83 5.05 20.01 10.46
CA GLU A 83 5.81 21.22 10.10
C GLU A 83 6.26 22.02 11.34
N GLN A 84 5.59 21.83 12.49
CA GLN A 84 5.99 22.41 13.78
C GLN A 84 6.95 21.50 14.56
N GLY A 85 7.32 20.35 13.99
CA GLY A 85 8.25 19.40 14.56
C GLY A 85 7.67 18.42 15.59
N LYS A 86 6.35 18.44 15.82
CA LYS A 86 5.69 17.43 16.66
C LYS A 86 5.71 16.08 15.95
N THR A 87 5.84 15.02 16.72
CA THR A 87 5.97 13.67 16.20
C THR A 87 4.88 12.74 16.69
N GLY A 88 4.62 11.68 15.93
CA GLY A 88 3.87 10.52 16.37
C GLY A 88 4.21 9.31 15.54
N ILE A 89 4.01 8.14 16.14
CA ILE A 89 4.23 6.86 15.48
C ILE A 89 2.90 6.13 15.42
N LEU A 90 2.59 5.56 14.26
CA LEU A 90 1.58 4.52 14.09
C LEU A 90 2.28 3.17 13.96
N THR A 91 1.93 2.22 14.81
CA THR A 91 2.43 0.85 14.72
C THR A 91 1.33 -0.03 14.10
N LEU A 92 1.63 -0.53 12.91
CA LEU A 92 0.76 -1.44 12.16
C LEU A 92 1.24 -2.87 12.36
N THR A 93 0.32 -3.80 12.56
CA THR A 93 0.60 -5.23 12.41
C THR A 93 0.03 -5.68 11.07
N ILE A 94 0.92 -5.94 10.12
CA ILE A 94 0.58 -6.37 8.76
C ILE A 94 -0.16 -7.71 8.83
N PRO A 95 -1.42 -7.76 8.36
CA PRO A 95 -2.27 -8.93 8.49
C PRO A 95 -1.73 -10.11 7.67
N SER A 96 -2.20 -11.32 7.98
CA SER A 96 -1.93 -12.52 7.18
C SER A 96 -2.77 -12.60 5.92
N ASN A 97 -3.87 -11.84 5.82
CA ASN A 97 -4.74 -11.76 4.65
C ASN A 97 -4.75 -10.33 4.10
N ALA A 98 -4.96 -10.20 2.80
CA ALA A 98 -5.13 -8.93 2.10
C ALA A 98 -6.29 -9.02 1.11
N VAL A 99 -6.82 -7.88 0.69
CA VAL A 99 -7.67 -7.79 -0.50
C VAL A 99 -6.81 -7.30 -1.66
N SER A 100 -6.73 -8.12 -2.71
CA SER A 100 -6.10 -7.75 -3.97
C SER A 100 -7.18 -7.33 -4.95
N PHE A 101 -6.97 -6.21 -5.62
CA PHE A 101 -7.81 -5.73 -6.70
C PHE A 101 -6.96 -5.42 -7.93
N GLU A 102 -7.42 -5.81 -9.10
CA GLU A 102 -6.78 -5.46 -10.36
C GLU A 102 -7.79 -5.34 -11.49
N THR A 103 -7.52 -4.42 -12.41
CA THR A 103 -8.38 -4.22 -13.57
C THR A 103 -7.59 -3.69 -14.76
N ASP A 104 -7.97 -4.13 -15.95
CA ASP A 104 -7.61 -3.47 -17.20
C ASP A 104 -8.38 -2.13 -17.28
N LEU A 105 -7.66 -1.06 -17.61
CA LEU A 105 -8.24 0.28 -17.77
C LEU A 105 -8.55 0.61 -19.23
N TYR A 106 -8.27 -0.31 -20.16
CA TYR A 106 -8.45 -0.11 -21.60
C TYR A 106 -7.69 1.11 -22.16
N ASP A 107 -6.56 1.46 -21.55
CA ASP A 107 -5.75 2.62 -21.95
C ASP A 107 -4.61 2.28 -22.94
N ASN A 108 -4.64 1.07 -23.49
CA ASN A 108 -3.67 0.51 -24.44
C ASN A 108 -2.23 0.41 -23.92
N SER A 109 -1.99 0.60 -22.62
CA SER A 109 -0.67 0.39 -22.02
C SER A 109 -0.35 -1.10 -21.93
N GLN A 110 0.89 -1.49 -22.22
CA GLN A 110 1.32 -2.89 -22.17
C GLN A 110 2.04 -3.21 -20.86
N GLY A 111 1.68 -4.35 -20.26
CA GLY A 111 2.34 -4.90 -19.08
C GLY A 111 3.59 -5.70 -19.43
N GLY A 112 4.51 -5.84 -18.47
CA GLY A 112 5.66 -6.74 -18.62
C GLY A 112 5.20 -8.19 -18.85
N GLY A 113 5.78 -8.88 -19.82
CA GLY A 113 5.40 -10.26 -20.20
C GLY A 113 4.34 -10.34 -21.30
N GLY A 114 3.62 -9.26 -21.60
CA GLY A 114 2.56 -9.20 -22.61
C GLY A 114 1.17 -8.97 -22.00
N GLY A 115 0.24 -8.49 -22.83
CA GLY A 115 -1.11 -8.09 -22.40
C GLY A 115 -1.19 -6.67 -21.82
N PRO A 116 -2.37 -6.25 -21.31
CA PRO A 116 -2.57 -4.91 -20.79
C PRO A 116 -1.81 -4.67 -19.47
N LEU A 117 -1.46 -3.41 -19.22
CA LEU A 117 -0.91 -2.94 -17.96
C LEU A 117 -2.06 -2.68 -16.97
N LEU A 118 -2.26 -3.62 -16.05
CA LEU A 118 -3.34 -3.58 -15.07
C LEU A 118 -3.13 -2.46 -14.06
N TYR A 119 -4.20 -1.79 -13.67
CA TYR A 119 -4.26 -1.10 -12.38
C TYR A 119 -4.28 -2.15 -11.26
N LYS A 120 -3.55 -1.92 -10.17
CA LYS A 120 -3.44 -2.86 -9.06
C LYS A 120 -3.57 -2.14 -7.72
N GLU A 121 -4.30 -2.77 -6.80
CA GLU A 121 -4.32 -2.43 -5.39
C GLU A 121 -4.04 -3.65 -4.52
N LEU A 122 -3.31 -3.44 -3.44
CA LEU A 122 -3.27 -4.36 -2.31
C LEU A 122 -3.71 -3.64 -1.05
N ARG A 123 -4.79 -4.12 -0.43
CA ARG A 123 -5.41 -3.52 0.74
C ARG A 123 -5.12 -4.38 1.98
N LEU A 124 -4.44 -3.78 2.94
CA LEU A 124 -4.07 -4.39 4.21
C LEU A 124 -4.88 -3.73 5.32
N GLU A 125 -5.62 -4.52 6.10
CA GLU A 125 -6.41 -4.03 7.24
C GLU A 125 -6.05 -4.75 8.53
N GLY A 126 -6.05 -4.00 9.63
CA GLY A 126 -5.77 -4.56 10.94
C GLY A 126 -5.93 -3.55 12.06
N LYS A 127 -5.48 -3.95 13.24
CA LYS A 127 -5.39 -3.06 14.41
C LYS A 127 -4.19 -2.14 14.27
N VAL A 128 -4.33 -0.93 14.81
CA VAL A 128 -3.27 0.06 14.89
C VAL A 128 -3.13 0.54 16.33
N SER A 129 -1.90 0.73 16.77
CA SER A 129 -1.62 1.55 17.94
C SER A 129 -0.88 2.80 17.53
N GLY A 130 -0.88 3.82 18.38
CA GLY A 130 -0.18 5.05 18.09
C GLY A 130 0.13 5.87 19.32
N ASN A 131 1.04 6.82 19.15
CA ASN A 131 1.49 7.74 20.19
C ASN A 131 1.70 9.16 19.64
N GLY A 132 2.15 10.08 20.49
CA GLY A 132 2.44 11.46 20.09
C GLY A 132 1.19 12.13 19.53
N ILE A 133 1.29 12.68 18.31
CA ILE A 133 0.18 13.36 17.64
C ILE A 133 -1.07 12.48 17.41
N PHE A 134 -0.95 11.15 17.53
CA PHE A 134 -2.06 10.21 17.32
C PHE A 134 -2.77 9.78 18.60
N THR A 135 -2.20 10.04 19.78
CA THR A 135 -2.66 9.49 21.07
C THR A 135 -4.15 9.70 21.31
N LYS A 136 -4.71 10.85 20.89
CA LYS A 136 -6.14 11.18 21.11
C LYS A 136 -7.11 10.29 20.33
N GLY A 137 -6.70 9.78 19.17
CA GLY A 137 -7.54 8.97 18.29
C GLY A 137 -7.40 7.46 18.47
N ILE A 138 -6.44 6.99 19.28
CA ILE A 138 -6.18 5.57 19.47
C ILE A 138 -7.05 5.04 20.61
N THR A 139 -7.98 4.15 20.27
CA THR A 139 -8.86 3.39 21.15
C THR A 139 -8.81 1.91 20.77
N PRO A 140 -9.33 0.98 21.60
CA PRO A 140 -9.29 -0.45 21.30
C PRO A 140 -9.98 -0.87 19.99
N ASP A 141 -10.90 -0.06 19.48
CA ASP A 141 -11.60 -0.25 18.21
C ASP A 141 -10.92 0.43 17.01
N THR A 142 -9.82 1.19 17.21
CA THR A 142 -9.12 1.87 16.11
C THR A 142 -8.43 0.85 15.20
N LYS A 143 -8.67 1.00 13.90
CA LYS A 143 -8.14 0.17 12.83
C LYS A 143 -7.41 1.02 11.81
N PHE A 144 -6.62 0.35 10.98
CA PHE A 144 -6.05 0.94 9.78
C PHE A 144 -6.52 0.19 8.53
N ARG A 145 -6.49 0.91 7.40
CA ARG A 145 -6.46 0.35 6.05
C ARG A 145 -5.29 0.99 5.31
N LEU A 146 -4.33 0.18 4.90
CA LEU A 146 -3.24 0.59 4.03
C LEU A 146 -3.51 0.05 2.63
N VAL A 147 -3.75 0.97 1.68
CA VAL A 147 -3.92 0.66 0.26
C VAL A 147 -2.62 0.97 -0.45
N LEU A 148 -1.98 -0.06 -1.01
CA LEU A 148 -0.84 0.07 -1.90
C LEU A 148 -1.39 0.13 -3.33
N GLN A 149 -1.03 1.14 -4.11
CA GLN A 149 -1.62 1.40 -5.43
C GLN A 149 -0.54 1.54 -6.50
N GLY A 150 -0.80 0.98 -7.67
CA GLY A 150 0.06 1.17 -8.83
C GLY A 150 -0.41 0.38 -10.04
N ARG A 151 0.54 -0.04 -10.87
CA ARG A 151 0.26 -0.71 -12.14
C ARG A 151 1.28 -1.80 -12.43
N GLY A 152 0.85 -2.88 -13.06
CA GLY A 152 1.74 -4.01 -13.37
C GLY A 152 1.09 -5.06 -14.24
N ASN A 153 1.79 -6.17 -14.40
CA ASN A 153 1.23 -7.37 -15.02
C ASN A 153 0.45 -8.19 -13.99
N ASN A 154 0.12 -9.46 -14.30
CA ASN A 154 -0.68 -10.29 -13.41
C ASN A 154 0.04 -10.66 -12.10
N CYS A 155 1.37 -10.68 -12.12
CA CYS A 155 2.17 -10.99 -10.94
C CYS A 155 2.33 -9.77 -10.02
N THR A 156 2.33 -10.03 -8.71
CA THR A 156 2.64 -9.01 -7.70
C THR A 156 4.14 -8.80 -7.63
N SER A 157 4.60 -7.56 -7.76
CA SER A 157 5.98 -7.17 -7.43
C SER A 157 6.00 -5.78 -6.79
N ALA A 158 7.04 -5.50 -6.01
CA ALA A 158 7.21 -4.23 -5.31
C ALA A 158 7.19 -3.04 -6.29
N GLU A 159 7.81 -3.20 -7.46
CA GLU A 159 7.99 -2.19 -8.49
C GLU A 159 6.66 -1.74 -9.14
N ASN A 160 5.63 -2.59 -9.05
CA ASN A 160 4.30 -2.29 -9.53
C ASN A 160 3.63 -1.18 -8.71
N PHE A 161 3.97 -1.03 -7.43
CA PHE A 161 3.33 -0.05 -6.55
C PHE A 161 4.05 1.31 -6.62
N LYS A 162 3.27 2.38 -6.76
CA LYS A 162 3.80 3.76 -6.87
C LYS A 162 3.36 4.66 -5.74
N THR A 163 2.15 4.46 -5.23
CA THR A 163 1.58 5.29 -4.16
C THR A 163 0.94 4.45 -3.09
N TRP A 164 0.70 5.07 -1.94
CA TRP A 164 0.01 4.44 -0.84
C TRP A 164 -0.96 5.42 -0.20
N ASN A 165 -2.03 4.87 0.37
CA ASN A 165 -3.01 5.57 1.18
C ASN A 165 -3.20 4.82 2.50
N LEU A 166 -2.91 5.47 3.61
CA LEU A 166 -3.13 4.93 4.95
C LEU A 166 -4.34 5.63 5.56
N GLN A 167 -5.40 4.89 5.80
CA GLN A 167 -6.59 5.35 6.50
C GLN A 167 -6.52 4.83 7.93
N VAL A 168 -6.87 5.67 8.90
CA VAL A 168 -7.04 5.28 10.30
C VAL A 168 -8.43 5.69 10.73
N PHE A 169 -9.18 4.71 11.24
CA PHE A 169 -10.59 4.88 11.53
C PHE A 169 -11.00 4.14 12.81
N GLY A 170 -12.00 4.69 13.49
CA GLY A 170 -12.58 4.16 14.72
C GLY A 170 -13.51 5.18 15.37
N SER A 171 -13.98 4.90 16.57
CA SER A 171 -14.87 5.81 17.33
C SER A 171 -14.27 7.19 17.59
N ARG A 172 -12.93 7.29 17.67
CA ARG A 172 -12.20 8.55 17.91
C ARG A 172 -11.19 8.93 16.84
N ALA A 173 -11.17 8.21 15.72
CA ALA A 173 -10.24 8.46 14.62
C ALA A 173 -10.97 8.45 13.29
N ASP A 174 -10.69 9.46 12.47
CA ASP A 174 -11.05 9.51 11.06
C ASP A 174 -10.05 10.44 10.37
N TYR A 175 -8.98 9.87 9.83
CA TYR A 175 -7.97 10.59 9.07
C TYR A 175 -7.29 9.68 8.08
N SER A 176 -6.70 10.26 7.04
CA SER A 176 -5.86 9.50 6.11
C SER A 176 -4.62 10.25 5.67
N PHE A 177 -3.56 9.48 5.43
CA PHE A 177 -2.33 9.95 4.83
C PHE A 177 -2.16 9.34 3.45
N ARG A 178 -1.50 10.07 2.56
CA ARG A 178 -1.01 9.54 1.30
C ARG A 178 0.46 9.85 1.10
N GLY A 179 1.11 9.03 0.29
CA GLY A 179 2.48 9.27 -0.15
C GLY A 179 2.85 8.40 -1.34
N SER A 180 4.14 8.39 -1.66
CA SER A 180 4.71 7.60 -2.75
C SER A 180 5.73 6.57 -2.25
N PHE A 181 6.05 5.63 -3.11
CA PHE A 181 7.25 4.81 -3.00
C PHE A 181 8.39 5.44 -3.80
N LYS A 182 9.63 5.11 -3.42
CA LYS A 182 10.81 5.43 -4.23
C LYS A 182 10.77 4.60 -5.53
N PRO A 183 11.29 5.14 -6.64
CA PRO A 183 11.41 4.41 -7.90
C PRO A 183 12.19 3.10 -7.76
#